data_AF-U3M1A4-F1
#
_entry.id   AF-U3M1A4-F1
#
_cell.length_a   1.000
_cell.length_b   1.000
_cell.length_c   1.000
_cell.angle_alpha   90.00
_cell.angle_beta   90.00
_cell.angle_gamma   90.00
#
_symmetry.space_group_name_H-M   'P 1'
#
loop_
_entity.id
_entity.type
_entity.pdbx_description
1 polymer ?
#
loop_
_entity_poly.entity_id
_entity_poly.type
_entity_poly.pdbx_seq_one_letter_code
_entity_poly.pdbx_strand_id
1 'polypeptide(L)'
;MPWFKGWSVERKEGKAEGKCLIEALDAILPPTRPTDKALRLPLQDVYKIGGIGTVPVGRVETGVLKPGMVVTFAPAGLTTEV
;
A
#
# COMPACT_ATOMS: atom_id res chain seq x y z
N MET A 1 -11.82 -15.42 33.35
CA MET A 1 -12.59 -14.18 33.59
C MET A 1 -14.06 -14.46 33.32
N PRO A 2 -14.84 -14.94 34.31
CA PRO A 2 -16.22 -15.41 34.09
C PRO A 2 -17.20 -14.30 33.68
N TRP A 3 -16.87 -13.06 34.03
CA TRP A 3 -17.68 -11.88 33.74
C TRP A 3 -17.47 -11.33 32.31
N PHE A 4 -16.35 -11.65 31.67
CA PHE A 4 -16.04 -11.15 30.34
C PHE A 4 -16.52 -12.14 29.28
N LYS A 5 -17.49 -11.72 28.47
CA LYS A 5 -18.12 -12.56 27.43
C LYS A 5 -17.46 -12.42 26.05
N GLY A 6 -16.54 -11.46 25.90
CA GLY A 6 -15.95 -11.08 24.63
C GLY A 6 -16.26 -9.63 24.27
N TRP A 7 -15.69 -9.20 23.15
CA TRP A 7 -15.98 -7.94 22.48
C TRP A 7 -16.75 -8.23 21.19
N SER A 8 -17.51 -7.24 20.71
CA SER A 8 -18.18 -7.27 19.41
C SER A 8 -18.05 -5.92 18.72
N VAL A 9 -17.98 -5.94 17.39
CA VAL A 9 -17.84 -4.74 16.55
C VAL A 9 -18.78 -4.87 15.35
N GLU A 10 -19.59 -3.85 15.10
CA GLU A 10 -20.42 -3.73 13.90
C GLU A 10 -19.84 -2.68 12.95
N ARG A 11 -19.66 -3.05 11.68
CA ARG A 11 -19.18 -2.17 10.61
C ARG A 11 -20.03 -2.36 9.37
N LYS A 12 -19.91 -1.42 8.42
CA LYS A 12 -20.56 -1.54 7.11
C LYS A 12 -20.10 -2.77 6.34
N GLU A 13 -18.83 -3.18 6.48
CA GLU A 13 -18.28 -4.35 5.79
C GLU A 13 -18.43 -5.67 6.57
N GLY A 14 -19.03 -5.69 7.76
CA GLY A 14 -19.29 -6.93 8.51
C GLY A 14 -19.31 -6.76 10.04
N LYS A 15 -19.72 -7.83 10.73
CA LYS A 15 -19.62 -7.95 12.20
C LYS A 15 -18.43 -8.84 12.58
N ALA A 16 -17.73 -8.48 13.65
CA ALA A 16 -16.66 -9.29 14.22
C ALA A 16 -16.84 -9.41 15.73
N GLU A 17 -16.46 -10.55 16.29
CA GLU A 17 -16.48 -10.82 17.73
C GLU A 17 -15.25 -11.62 18.14
N GLY A 18 -14.86 -11.51 19.41
CA GLY A 18 -13.71 -12.23 19.95
C GLY A 18 -13.58 -12.08 21.45
N LYS A 19 -12.59 -12.75 22.04
CA LYS A 19 -12.29 -12.76 23.47
C LYS A 19 -10.86 -12.34 23.76
N CYS A 20 -9.96 -12.45 22.80
CA CYS A 20 -8.55 -12.16 22.95
C CYS A 20 -8.16 -10.88 22.21
N LEU A 21 -7.08 -10.24 22.67
CA LEU A 21 -6.51 -9.06 22.01
C LEU A 21 -6.05 -9.37 20.58
N ILE A 22 -5.46 -10.56 20.36
CA ILE A 22 -5.03 -10.97 19.03
C ILE A 22 -6.19 -11.08 18.05
N GLU A 23 -7.34 -11.60 18.48
CA GLU A 23 -8.55 -11.69 17.67
C GLU A 23 -9.08 -10.29 17.31
N ALA A 24 -8.92 -9.31 18.21
CA ALA A 24 -9.30 -7.93 17.93
C ALA A 24 -8.38 -7.28 16.87
N LEU A 25 -7.09 -7.62 16.87
CA LEU A 25 -6.14 -7.16 15.86
C LEU A 25 -6.41 -7.82 14.50
N ASP A 26 -6.69 -9.12 14.46
CA ASP A 26 -7.04 -9.84 13.25
C ASP A 26 -8.39 -9.38 12.65
N ALA A 27 -9.28 -8.86 13.50
CA ALA A 27 -10.54 -8.26 13.07
C ALA A 27 -10.39 -6.84 12.47
N ILE A 28 -9.18 -6.28 12.40
CA ILE A 28 -8.93 -5.04 11.66
C ILE A 28 -9.00 -5.34 10.16
N LEU A 29 -9.97 -4.73 9.48
CA LEU A 29 -10.06 -4.85 8.03
C LEU A 29 -8.90 -4.08 7.40
N PRO A 30 -8.16 -4.69 6.46
CA PRO A 30 -7.10 -3.97 5.77
C PRO A 30 -7.71 -2.80 4.97
N PRO A 31 -7.06 -1.63 4.95
CA PRO A 31 -7.56 -0.49 4.18
C PRO A 31 -7.57 -0.82 2.69
N THR A 32 -8.57 -0.31 1.98
CA THR A 32 -8.63 -0.45 0.52
C THR A 32 -7.42 0.22 -0.12
N ARG A 33 -6.65 -0.54 -0.89
CA ARG A 33 -5.51 -0.01 -1.63
C ARG A 33 -6.02 0.89 -2.76
N PRO A 34 -5.49 2.13 -2.92
CA PRO A 34 -6.00 3.09 -3.91
C PRO A 34 -5.46 2.81 -5.33
N THR A 35 -5.84 1.66 -5.91
CA THR A 35 -5.40 1.22 -7.24
C THR A 35 -6.01 2.03 -8.39
N ASP A 36 -7.20 2.60 -8.18
CA ASP A 36 -7.92 3.36 -9.23
C ASP A 36 -7.46 4.82 -9.35
N LYS A 37 -6.62 5.27 -8.41
CA LYS A 37 -6.03 6.61 -8.44
C LYS A 37 -4.83 6.65 -9.39
N ALA A 38 -4.43 7.85 -9.80
CA ALA A 38 -3.23 8.03 -10.61
C ALA A 38 -1.97 7.51 -9.89
N LEU A 39 -0.99 7.02 -10.65
CA LEU A 39 0.27 6.51 -10.11
C LEU A 39 1.01 7.60 -9.32
N ARG A 40 1.37 7.31 -8.08
CA ARG A 40 2.31 8.08 -7.26
C ARG A 40 3.27 7.13 -6.57
N LEU A 41 4.56 7.32 -6.82
CA LEU A 41 5.64 6.51 -6.30
C LEU A 41 6.75 7.44 -5.81
N PRO A 42 6.79 7.79 -4.51
CA PRO A 42 7.88 8.56 -3.92
C PRO A 42 9.18 7.75 -3.95
N LEU A 43 10.24 8.35 -4.49
CA LEU A 43 11.56 7.72 -4.55
C LEU A 43 12.22 7.74 -3.17
N GLN A 44 12.73 6.59 -2.75
CA GLN A 44 13.53 6.43 -1.55
C GLN A 44 15.01 6.53 -1.90
N ASP A 45 15.44 5.77 -2.91
CA ASP A 45 16.82 5.69 -3.36
C ASP A 45 16.88 5.58 -4.89
N VAL A 46 18.04 5.93 -5.45
CA VAL A 46 18.33 5.79 -6.87
C VAL A 46 19.70 5.15 -7.03
N TYR A 47 19.75 4.01 -7.71
CA TYR A 47 20.98 3.27 -7.96
C TYR A 47 21.40 3.34 -9.42
N LYS A 48 22.70 3.19 -9.67
CA LYS A 48 23.26 2.97 -11.01
C LYS A 48 23.88 1.58 -11.05
N ILE A 49 23.23 0.66 -11.77
CA ILE A 49 23.66 -0.72 -11.87
C ILE A 49 24.31 -0.95 -13.24
N GLY A 50 25.56 -1.42 -13.26
CA GLY A 50 26.27 -1.71 -14.50
C GLY A 50 25.50 -2.73 -15.34
N GLY A 51 25.32 -2.43 -16.63
CA GLY A 51 24.57 -3.29 -17.57
C GLY A 51 23.04 -3.14 -17.55
N ILE A 52 22.46 -2.48 -16.54
CA ILE A 52 21.00 -2.21 -16.46
C ILE A 52 20.71 -0.72 -16.66
N GLY A 53 21.50 0.16 -16.04
CA GLY A 53 21.29 1.61 -16.06
C GLY A 53 20.83 2.15 -14.71
N THR A 54 19.94 3.13 -14.73
CA THR A 54 19.43 3.83 -13.55
C THR A 54 18.20 3.10 -13.00
N VAL A 55 18.22 2.76 -11.70
CA VAL A 55 17.15 2.00 -11.05
C VAL A 55 16.63 2.80 -9.84
N PRO A 56 15.51 3.54 -10.00
CA PRO A 56 14.83 4.19 -8.89
C PRO A 56 14.04 3.17 -8.05
N VAL A 57 14.07 3.32 -6.72
CA VAL A 57 13.36 2.43 -5.78
C VAL A 57 12.43 3.26 -4.91
N GLY A 58 11.22 2.76 -4.68
CA GLY A 58 10.25 3.39 -3.81
C GLY A 58 8.99 2.57 -3.65
N ARG A 59 8.09 3.03 -2.78
CA ARG A 59 6.78 2.40 -2.56
C ARG A 59 5.73 3.03 -3.47
N VAL A 60 4.91 2.20 -4.10
CA VAL A 60 3.71 2.67 -4.80
C VAL A 60 2.66 3.04 -3.74
N GLU A 61 2.37 4.33 -3.61
CA GLU A 61 1.37 4.86 -2.68
C GLU A 61 -0.02 4.83 -3.30
N THR A 62 -0.14 5.17 -4.59
CA THR A 62 -1.40 5.14 -5.35
C THR A 62 -1.18 4.65 -6.77
N GLY A 63 -2.23 4.10 -7.38
CA GLY A 63 -2.22 3.59 -8.76
C GLY A 63 -1.45 2.28 -8.94
N VAL A 64 -1.06 2.02 -10.18
CA VAL A 64 -0.36 0.80 -10.59
C VAL A 64 0.80 1.18 -11.51
N LEU A 65 1.95 0.51 -11.35
CA LEU A 65 3.10 0.59 -12.25
C LEU A 65 3.25 -0.74 -12.99
N LYS A 66 3.44 -0.67 -14.31
CA LYS A 66 3.66 -1.81 -15.21
C LYS A 66 4.78 -1.46 -16.20
N PRO A 67 5.53 -2.45 -16.71
CA PRO A 67 6.46 -2.22 -17.82
C PRO A 67 5.74 -1.66 -19.06
N GLY A 68 6.43 -0.81 -19.82
CA GLY A 68 5.93 -0.06 -20.97
C GLY A 68 5.18 1.23 -20.62
N MET A 69 5.11 1.62 -19.35
CA MET A 69 4.43 2.85 -18.95
C MET A 69 5.35 4.06 -19.12
N VAL A 70 4.84 5.11 -19.76
CA VAL A 70 5.50 6.42 -19.77
C VAL A 70 5.19 7.14 -18.46
N VAL A 71 6.21 7.34 -17.62
CA VAL A 71 6.11 8.00 -16.32
C VAL A 71 6.80 9.36 -16.33
N THR A 72 6.41 10.24 -15.41
CA THR A 72 7.02 11.56 -15.23
C THR A 72 7.53 11.72 -13.80
N PHE A 73 8.80 12.11 -13.66
CA PHE A 73 9.46 12.36 -12.39
C PHE A 73 9.36 13.84 -12.00
N ALA A 74 8.59 14.12 -10.95
CA ALA A 74 8.54 15.44 -10.32
C ALA A 74 9.64 15.59 -9.25
N PRO A 75 10.13 16.81 -8.97
CA PRO A 75 9.78 18.07 -9.62
C PRO A 75 10.54 18.35 -10.92
N ALA A 76 11.51 17.51 -11.30
CA ALA A 76 12.38 17.73 -12.46
C ALA A 76 11.66 17.74 -13.81
N GLY A 77 10.45 17.18 -13.90
CA GLY A 77 9.64 17.14 -15.12
C GLY A 77 10.19 16.20 -16.20
N LEU A 78 11.01 15.23 -15.81
CA LEU A 78 11.60 14.26 -16.73
C LEU A 78 10.60 13.14 -17.04
N THR A 79 10.43 12.82 -18.31
CA THR A 79 9.51 11.77 -18.77
C THR A 79 10.28 10.64 -19.45
N THR A 80 10.02 9.40 -19.06
CA THR A 80 10.65 8.20 -19.63
C THR A 80 9.70 7.01 -19.58
N GLU A 81 9.93 6.03 -20.45
CA GLU A 81 9.33 4.70 -20.34
C GLU A 81 10.03 3.89 -19.24
N VAL A 82 9.27 2.99 -18.59
CA VAL A 82 9.74 2.06 -17.53
C VAL A 82 9.48 0.64 -17.96
#